data_AF-A0A257RUV7-F1
#
_entry.id   AF-A0A257RUV7-F1
#
_cell.length_a   1.000
_cell.length_b   1.000
_cell.length_c   1.000
_cell.angle_alpha   90.00
_cell.angle_beta   90.00
_cell.angle_gamma   90.00
#
_symmetry.space_group_name_H-M   'P 1'
#
loop_
_entity.id
_entity.type
_entity.pdbx_description
1 polymer ?
#
loop_
_entity_poly.entity_id
_entity_poly.type
_entity_poly.pdbx_seq_one_letter_code
_entity_poly.pdbx_strand_id
1 'polypeptide(L)' 'MAKRNNVDVACDIAREARRLLGANGILVEYTAMRHLANLESVYTYEGTHDMHTLILGEDITGISAFE' A
#
# COMPACT_ATOMS: atom_id res chain seq x y z
N MET A 1 -8.56 8.01 6.09
CA MET A 1 -7.99 8.66 4.88
C MET A 1 -6.45 8.60 4.84
N ALA A 2 -5.74 9.12 5.85
CA ALA A 2 -4.27 9.22 5.82
C ALA A 2 -3.55 7.87 5.64
N LYS A 3 -3.88 6.83 6.44
CA LYS A 3 -3.27 5.49 6.31
C LYS A 3 -3.45 4.93 4.91
N ARG A 4 -4.70 4.84 4.44
CA ARG A 4 -5.05 4.32 3.11
C ARG A 4 -4.22 4.98 2.01
N ASN A 5 -4.24 6.31 1.96
CA ASN A 5 -3.56 7.07 0.91
C ASN A 5 -2.03 6.94 0.98
N ASN A 6 -1.46 7.10 2.18
CA ASN A 6 -0.01 7.12 2.33
C ASN A 6 0.62 5.76 2.04
N VAL A 7 -0.03 4.67 2.45
CA VAL A 7 0.48 3.32 2.22
C VAL A 7 0.34 2.92 0.75
N ASP A 8 -0.77 3.29 0.10
CA ASP A 8 -0.99 3.08 -1.34
C ASP A 8 0.08 3.79 -2.19
N VAL A 9 0.26 5.09 -1.96
CA VAL A 9 1.30 5.89 -2.64
C VAL A 9 2.70 5.36 -2.35
N ALA A 10 2.99 4.92 -1.12
CA ALA A 10 4.29 4.35 -0.78
C ALA A 10 4.56 3.03 -1.53
N CYS A 11 3.57 2.15 -1.65
CA CYS A 11 3.68 0.92 -2.44
C CYS A 11 4.01 1.22 -3.91
N ASP A 12 3.31 2.18 -4.51
CA ASP A 12 3.55 2.60 -5.89
C ASP A 12 4.97 3.16 -6.10
N ILE A 13 5.41 4.03 -5.18
CA ILE A 13 6.78 4.58 -5.20
C ILE A 13 7.81 3.47 -5.05
N ALA A 14 7.63 2.54 -4.11
CA ALA A 14 8.57 1.44 -3.88
C ALA A 14 8.63 0.50 -5.10
N ARG A 15 7.49 0.26 -5.75
CA ARG A 15 7.40 -0.53 -6.98
C ARG A 15 8.16 0.14 -8.12
N GLU A 16 8.03 1.45 -8.27
CA GLU A 16 8.74 2.19 -9.30
C GLU A 16 10.25 2.29 -9.00
N ALA A 17 10.64 2.53 -7.76
CA ALA A 17 12.05 2.49 -7.34
C ALA A 17 12.70 1.13 -7.64
N ARG A 18 11.99 0.03 -7.40
CA ARG A 18 12.45 -1.32 -7.75
C ARG A 18 12.59 -1.49 -9.26
N ARG A 19 11.64 -0.98 -10.07
CA ARG A 19 11.69 -1.04 -11.54
C ARG A 19 12.88 -0.28 -12.12
N LEU A 20 13.16 0.92 -11.61
CA LEU A 20 14.29 1.75 -12.07
C LEU A 20 15.64 1.05 -11.92
N LEU A 21 15.78 0.15 -10.95
CA LEU A 21 17.01 -0.62 -10.73
C LEU A 21 17.13 -1.86 -11.65
N GLY A 22 16.10 -2.21 -12.43
CA GLY A 22 16.11 -3.37 -13.32
C GLY A 22 16.45 -4.67 -12.58
N ALA A 23 17.38 -5.46 -13.14
CA ALA A 23 17.83 -6.71 -12.52
C ALA A 23 18.47 -6.50 -11.14
N ASN A 24 19.19 -5.38 -10.95
CA ASN A 24 19.79 -5.04 -9.65
C ASN A 24 18.71 -4.81 -8.58
N GLY A 25 17.51 -4.40 -8.99
CA GLY A 25 16.38 -4.19 -8.09
C GLY A 25 15.87 -5.47 -7.42
N ILE A 26 16.32 -6.66 -7.83
CA ILE A 26 15.98 -7.95 -7.19
C ILE A 26 17.01 -8.36 -6.12
N LEU A 27 18.21 -7.81 -6.21
CA LEU A 27 19.34 -8.17 -5.37
C LEU A 27 19.15 -7.61 -3.95
N VAL A 28 19.57 -8.37 -2.94
CA VAL A 28 19.38 -8.01 -1.52
C VAL A 28 20.20 -6.77 -1.11
N GLU A 29 21.27 -6.50 -1.85
CA GLU A 29 22.15 -5.32 -1.71
C GLU A 29 21.40 -4.01 -1.98
N TYR A 30 20.32 -4.06 -2.77
CA TYR A 30 19.47 -2.90 -3.05
C TYR A 30 18.17 -2.99 -2.24
N THR A 31 17.90 -1.96 -1.45
CA THR A 31 16.82 -1.96 -0.47
C THR A 31 15.42 -1.84 -1.07
N ALA A 32 15.28 -1.51 -2.35
CA ALA A 32 14.00 -1.25 -2.99
C ALA A 32 13.03 -2.44 -2.92
N MET A 33 13.50 -3.66 -3.22
CA MET A 33 12.68 -4.87 -3.12
C MET A 33 12.28 -5.19 -1.68
N ARG A 34 13.20 -5.00 -0.73
CA ARG A 34 12.89 -5.17 0.70
C ARG A 34 11.82 -4.19 1.17
N HIS A 35 11.89 -2.93 0.76
CA HIS A 35 10.88 -1.94 1.09
C HIS A 35 9.52 -2.25 0.45
N LEU A 36 9.50 -2.67 -0.82
CA LEU A 36 8.28 -3.13 -1.48
C LEU A 36 7.64 -4.29 -0.71
N ALA A 37 8.41 -5.34 -0.38
CA ALA A 37 7.91 -6.49 0.37
C ALA A 37 7.36 -6.12 1.76
N ASN A 38 8.04 -5.21 2.46
CA ASN A 38 7.57 -4.72 3.76
C ASN A 38 6.26 -3.92 3.62
N LEU A 39 6.15 -3.08 2.59
CA LEU A 39 4.98 -2.25 2.37
C LEU A 39 3.75 -3.05 1.98
N GLU A 40 3.88 -4.18 1.26
CA GLU A 40 2.77 -5.11 1.01
C GLU A 40 2.16 -5.65 2.32
N SER A 41 2.98 -5.85 3.35
CA SER A 41 2.48 -6.20 4.69
C SER A 41 1.73 -5.03 5.33
N VAL A 42 2.31 -3.81 5.27
CA VAL A 42 1.68 -2.58 5.79
C VAL A 42 0.35 -2.26 5.08
N TYR A 43 0.23 -2.63 3.81
CA TYR A 43 -0.97 -2.44 3.01
C TYR A 43 -2.16 -3.26 3.56
N THR A 44 -1.87 -4.43 4.13
CA THR A 44 -2.90 -5.40 4.56
C THR A 44 -3.17 -5.37 6.06
N TYR A 45 -2.17 -5.08 6.90
CA TYR A 45 -2.36 -5.04 8.35
C TYR A 45 -3.07 -3.74 8.82
N GLU A 46 -3.74 -3.80 9.99
CA GLU A 46 -4.42 -2.67 10.67
C GLU A 46 -5.45 -1.95 9.77
N GLY A 47 -6.21 -2.74 9.02
CA GLY A 47 -7.21 -2.28 8.07
C GLY A 47 -6.68 -2.28 6.63
N THR A 48 -7.27 -3.11 5.78
CA THR A 48 -6.91 -3.14 4.35
C THR A 48 -7.31 -1.83 3.65
N HIS A 49 -6.78 -1.62 2.46
CA HIS A 49 -7.17 -0.47 1.63
C HIS A 49 -8.70 -0.42 1.42
N ASP A 50 -9.30 -1.57 1.13
CA ASP A 50 -10.75 -1.69 0.90
C ASP A 50 -11.54 -1.38 2.16
N MET A 51 -11.14 -1.93 3.31
CA MET A 51 -11.81 -1.64 4.58
C MET A 51 -11.78 -0.14 4.91
N HIS A 52 -10.64 0.54 4.70
CA HIS A 52 -10.59 1.99 4.88
C HIS A 52 -11.42 2.77 3.87
N THR A 53 -11.62 2.23 2.66
CA THR A 53 -12.52 2.82 1.65
C THR A 53 -13.97 2.68 2.05
N LEU A 54 -14.38 1.51 2.54
CA LEU A 54 -15.73 1.25 3.01
C LEU A 54 -16.08 2.11 4.24
N ILE A 55 -15.16 2.22 5.22
CA ILE A 55 -15.33 3.10 6.39
C ILE A 55 -15.54 4.55 5.95
N LEU A 56 -14.74 5.04 4.99
CA LEU A 56 -14.90 6.39 4.48
C LEU A 56 -16.20 6.56 3.69
N GLY A 57 -16.60 5.53 2.94
CA GLY A 57 -17.86 5.50 2.19
C GLY A 57 -19.07 5.61 3.12
N GLU A 58 -19.08 4.86 4.22
CA GLU A 58 -20.11 4.94 5.25
C GLU A 58 -20.14 6.33 5.92
N ASP A 59 -18.99 6.90 6.28
CA ASP A 59 -18.90 8.24 6.89
C ASP A 59 -19.46 9.34 5.97
N ILE A 60 -19.24 9.24 4.66
CA ILE A 60 -19.71 10.22 3.67
C ILE A 60 -21.20 10.02 3.33
N THR A 61 -21.64 8.77 3.19
CA THR A 61 -22.97 8.44 2.62
C THR A 61 -24.02 8.09 3.68
N GLY A 62 -23.59 7.74 4.89
CA GLY A 62 -24.44 7.16 5.94
C GLY A 62 -24.89 5.72 5.65
N ILE A 63 -24.35 5.07 4.62
CA ILE A 63 -24.74 3.72 4.20
C ILE A 63 -23.56 2.77 4.38
N SER A 64 -23.76 1.73 5.20
CA SER A 64 -22.78 0.67 5.43
C SER A 64 -22.73 -0.31 4.24
N ALA A 65 -21.53 -0.76 3.86
CA ALA A 65 -21.30 -1.61 2.68
C ALA A 65 -20.22 -2.70 2.91
N PHE A 66 -20.16 -3.29 4.10
CA PHE A 66 -19.13 -4.28 4.48
C PHE A 66 -19.45 -5.76 4.16
N GLU A 67 -20.53 -6.03 3.43
CA GLU A 67 -20.97 -7.42 3.12
C GLU A 67 -20.09 -8.14 2.10
#